data_AF-A0A1M7UDG0-F1
#
_entry.id   AF-A0A1M7UDG0-F1
#
_cell.length_a   1.000
_cell.length_b   1.000
_cell.length_c   1.000
_cell.angle_alpha   90.00
_cell.angle_beta   90.00
_cell.angle_gamma   90.00
#
_symmetry.space_group_name_H-M   'P 1'
#
loop_
_entity.id
_entity.type
_entity.pdbx_description
1 polymer ?
#
loop_
_entity_poly.entity_id
_entity_poly.type
_entity_poly.pdbx_seq_one_letter_code
_entity_poly.pdbx_strand_id
1 'polypeptide(L)' 'MTLEARLAEEAVKLRKEAQGTPHGIERERLMRRARQAETGSHISEWLRSAGLQPPK' A
#
# COMPACT_ATOMS: atom_id res chain seq x y z
N MET A 1 10.12 4.63 13.66
CA MET A 1 9.56 4.04 12.42
C MET A 1 8.04 4.05 12.54
N THR A 2 7.30 4.67 11.61
CA THR A 2 5.83 4.78 11.69
C THR A 2 5.14 3.58 11.04
N LEU A 3 3.81 3.44 11.23
CA LEU A 3 3.03 2.39 10.58
C LEU A 3 3.07 2.56 9.04
N GLU A 4 2.95 3.79 8.57
CA GLU A 4 2.95 4.14 7.14
C GLU A 4 4.28 3.76 6.48
N ALA A 5 5.40 4.05 7.14
CA ALA A 5 6.72 3.68 6.65
C ALA A 5 6.87 2.15 6.53
N ARG A 6 6.38 1.39 7.52
CA ARG A 6 6.39 -0.08 7.48
C ARG A 6 5.51 -0.62 6.35
N LEU A 7 4.34 -0.03 6.13
CA LEU A 7 3.44 -0.42 5.05
C LEU A 7 4.01 -0.10 3.66
N ALA A 8 4.68 1.04 3.52
CA ALA A 8 5.37 1.40 2.27
C ALA A 8 6.51 0.41 1.95
N GLU A 9 7.33 0.06 2.94
CA GLU A 9 8.37 -0.95 2.77
C GLU A 9 7.79 -2.33 2.42
N GLU A 10 6.69 -2.72 3.05
CA GLU A 10 6.01 -3.99 2.79
C GLU A 10 5.44 -4.02 1.35
N ALA A 11 4.87 -2.92 0.88
CA ALA A 11 4.40 -2.79 -0.50
C ALA A 11 5.54 -3.02 -1.52
N VAL A 12 6.73 -2.47 -1.25
CA VAL A 12 7.92 -2.66 -2.10
C VAL A 12 8.36 -4.13 -2.10
N LYS A 13 8.43 -4.77 -0.92
CA LYS A 13 8.80 -6.19 -0.80
C LYS A 13 7.84 -7.09 -1.56
N LEU A 14 6.53 -6.90 -1.38
CA LEU A 14 5.50 -7.69 -2.05
C LEU A 14 5.52 -7.52 -3.58
N ARG A 15 5.80 -6.30 -4.08
CA ARG A 15 5.99 -6.07 -5.53
C ARG A 15 7.21 -6.81 -6.06
N LYS A 16 8.33 -6.75 -5.34
CA LYS A 16 9.55 -7.46 -5.72
C LYS A 16 9.34 -8.97 -5.75
N GLU A 17 8.63 -9.51 -4.78
CA GLU A 17 8.25 -10.92 -4.74
C GLU A 17 7.36 -11.28 -5.94
N ALA A 18 6.33 -10.49 -6.23
CA ALA A 18 5.44 -10.69 -7.37
C ALA A 18 6.15 -10.59 -8.74
N GLN A 19 7.27 -9.88 -8.84
CA GLN A 19 8.09 -9.85 -10.06
C GLN A 19 8.88 -11.16 -10.25
N GLY A 20 9.25 -11.83 -9.16
CA GLY A 20 9.92 -13.14 -9.20
C GLY A 20 8.96 -14.32 -9.33
N THR A 21 7.67 -14.15 -9.06
CA THR A 21 6.66 -15.20 -9.19
C THR A 21 6.18 -15.34 -10.64
N PRO A 22 6.05 -16.57 -11.18
CA PRO A 22 5.38 -16.80 -12.46
C PRO A 22 3.96 -16.22 -12.51
N HIS A 23 3.48 -15.96 -13.72
CA HIS A 23 2.12 -15.49 -13.93
C HIS A 23 1.12 -16.51 -13.39
N GLY A 24 0.17 -16.04 -12.59
CA GLY A 24 -0.84 -16.89 -11.96
C GLY A 24 -1.43 -16.27 -10.70
N ILE A 25 -2.28 -17.03 -10.03
CA ILE A 25 -3.06 -16.60 -8.86
C ILE A 25 -2.15 -16.09 -7.73
N GLU A 26 -1.00 -16.72 -7.51
CA GLU A 26 -0.10 -16.32 -6.42
C GLU A 26 0.53 -14.95 -6.69
N ARG A 27 0.98 -14.69 -7.92
CA ARG A 27 1.46 -13.37 -8.33
C ARG A 27 0.37 -12.31 -8.17
N GLU A 28 -0.86 -12.61 -8.56
CA GLU A 28 -1.98 -11.69 -8.36
C GLU A 28 -2.26 -11.41 -6.88
N ARG A 29 -2.16 -12.42 -6.03
CA ARG A 29 -2.34 -12.28 -4.58
C ARG A 29 -1.28 -11.37 -3.97
N LEU A 30 -0.01 -11.54 -4.35
CA LEU A 30 1.08 -10.67 -3.93
C LEU A 30 0.86 -9.23 -4.40
N MET A 31 0.47 -9.03 -5.66
CA MET A 31 0.15 -7.69 -6.20
C MET A 31 -1.04 -7.04 -5.49
N ARG A 32 -2.08 -7.82 -5.13
CA ARG A 32 -3.22 -7.32 -4.35
C ARG A 32 -2.79 -6.87 -2.95
N ARG A 33 -1.98 -7.66 -2.26
CA ARG A 33 -1.45 -7.30 -0.93
C ARG A 33 -0.54 -6.08 -1.01
N ALA A 34 0.30 -5.97 -2.04
CA ALA A 34 1.15 -4.80 -2.25
C ALA A 34 0.32 -3.51 -2.38
N ARG A 35 -0.75 -3.55 -3.18
CA ARG A 35 -1.68 -2.41 -3.32
C ARG A 35 -2.36 -2.05 -2.01
N GLN A 36 -2.77 -3.03 -1.21
CA GLN A 36 -3.37 -2.77 0.10
C GLN A 36 -2.40 -2.08 1.05
N ALA A 37 -1.14 -2.53 1.07
CA ALA A 37 -0.10 -1.93 1.90
C ALA A 37 0.21 -0.50 1.47
N GLU A 38 0.32 -0.23 0.16
CA GLU A 38 0.51 1.11 -0.40
C GLU A 38 -0.66 2.04 -0.06
N THR A 39 -1.91 1.60 -0.26
CA THR A 39 -3.09 2.35 0.16
C THR A 39 -3.05 2.67 1.67
N GLY A 40 -2.69 1.68 2.49
CA GLY A 40 -2.55 1.85 3.93
C GLY A 40 -1.46 2.86 4.33
N SER A 41 -0.37 2.97 3.56
CA SER A 41 0.68 3.95 3.86
C SER A 41 0.25 5.40 3.62
N HIS A 42 -0.78 5.63 2.80
CA HIS A 42 -1.29 6.97 2.50
C HIS A 42 -2.51 7.37 3.34
N ILE A 43 -3.08 6.48 4.16
CA ILE A 43 -4.35 6.72 4.86
C ILE A 43 -4.30 7.98 5.74
N SER A 44 -3.17 8.18 6.43
CA SER A 44 -2.97 9.33 7.32
C SER A 44 -2.91 10.65 6.54
N GLU A 45 -2.37 10.63 5.31
CA GLU A 45 -2.35 11.79 4.41
C GLU A 45 -3.76 12.13 3.94
N TRP A 46 -4.54 11.12 3.53
CA TRP A 46 -5.93 11.32 3.11
C TRP A 46 -6.78 11.94 4.21
N LEU A 47 -6.69 11.41 5.44
CA LEU A 47 -7.42 11.94 6.60
C LEU A 47 -7.10 13.39 6.93
N ARG A 48 -5.92 13.89 6.52
CA ARG A 48 -5.50 15.28 6.70
C ARG A 48 -5.82 16.19 5.51
N SER A 49 -6.30 15.63 4.40
CA SER A 49 -6.61 16.42 3.19
C SER A 49 -7.81 17.33 3.42
N ALA A 50 -7.70 18.60 2.99
CA ALA A 50 -8.71 19.63 3.22
C ALA A 50 -10.08 19.30 2.59
N GLY A 51 -10.12 18.47 1.55
CA GLY A 51 -11.37 18.02 0.92
C GLY A 51 -12.22 17.08 1.78
N LEU A 52 -11.65 16.50 2.85
CA LEU A 52 -12.37 15.67 3.82
C LEU A 52 -12.63 16.39 5.16
N GLN A 53 -12.11 17.60 5.34
CA GLN A 53 -12.41 18.43 6.50
C GLN A 53 -13.62 19.33 6.21
N PRO A 54 -14.56 19.49 7.16
CA PRO A 54 -15.65 20.44 6.98
C PRO A 54 -15.10 21.87 6.85
N PRO A 55 -15.72 22.72 6.01
CA PRO A 55 -15.33 24.12 5.89
C PRO A 55 -15.52 24.85 7.24
N LYS A 56 -14.65 25.84 7.50
CA LYS A 56 -14.68 26.67 8.72
C LYS A 56 -15.85 27.64 8.73
#